data_AF-A0A835H5G0-F1
#
_entry.id   AF-A0A835H5G0-F1
#
_cell.length_a   1.000
_cell.length_b   1.000
_cell.length_c   1.000
_cell.angle_alpha   90.00
_cell.angle_beta   90.00
_cell.angle_gamma   90.00
#
_symmetry.space_group_name_H-M   'P 1'
#
loop_
_entity.id
_entity.type
_entity.pdbx_description
1 polymer ?
#
loop_
_entity_poly.entity_id
_entity_poly.type
_entity_poly.pdbx_seq_one_letter_code
_entity_poly.pdbx_strand_id
1 'polypeptide(L)'
;MDVAASEFYDRRDKTYGLNFKEEKNDRSQKISGDSLKNVYKSFVEDYLIVSIEDPFDQDDWEHYAKLTCETERQVQIVRDDLLVTSPKRVDKAIKENTCNALLLKVNQIGSVTENIEVVRMPDVV
;
A
#
# COMPACT_ATOMS: atom_id res chain seq x y z
N MET A 1 -6.18 -8.26 2.18
CA MET A 1 -5.54 -8.82 0.97
C MET A 1 -4.19 -8.15 0.87
N ASP A 2 -3.10 -8.90 0.79
CA ASP A 2 -1.78 -8.35 0.54
C ASP A 2 -1.45 -8.50 -0.95
N VAL A 3 -1.16 -7.38 -1.60
CA VAL A 3 -0.88 -7.32 -3.04
C VAL A 3 0.62 -7.33 -3.32
N ALA A 4 1.45 -6.78 -2.42
CA ALA A 4 2.88 -6.56 -2.63
C ALA A 4 3.19 -5.94 -4.01
N ALA A 5 2.50 -4.84 -4.35
CA ALA A 5 2.50 -4.30 -5.72
C ALA A 5 3.87 -3.81 -6.23
N SER A 6 4.81 -3.53 -5.32
CA SER A 6 6.21 -3.25 -5.63
C SER A 6 6.85 -4.36 -6.47
N GLU A 7 6.47 -5.63 -6.26
CA GLU A 7 7.06 -6.80 -6.92
C GLU A 7 6.73 -6.87 -8.43
N PHE A 8 5.68 -6.19 -8.87
CA PHE A 8 5.26 -6.16 -10.26
C PHE A 8 5.14 -4.75 -10.83
N TYR A 9 5.75 -3.76 -10.17
CA TYR A 9 5.84 -2.41 -10.68
C TYR A 9 7.05 -2.21 -11.62
N ASP A 10 6.77 -1.74 -12.83
CA ASP A 10 7.80 -1.37 -13.81
C ASP A 10 8.14 0.13 -13.69
N ARG A 11 9.29 0.42 -13.08
CA ARG A 11 9.78 1.80 -12.87
C ARG A 11 10.04 2.59 -14.15
N ARG A 12 10.30 1.91 -15.28
CA ARG A 12 10.57 2.59 -16.57
C ARG A 12 9.28 3.14 -17.16
N ASP A 13 8.24 2.31 -17.14
CA ASP A 13 6.96 2.62 -17.76
C ASP A 13 5.96 3.23 -16.77
N LYS A 14 6.29 3.20 -15.46
CA LYS A 14 5.41 3.62 -14.34
C LYS A 14 4.06 2.90 -14.38
N THR A 15 4.11 1.59 -14.59
CA THR A 15 2.93 0.72 -14.72
C THR A 15 3.09 -0.55 -13.90
N TYR A 16 1.97 -1.22 -13.65
CA TYR A 16 1.89 -2.47 -12.91
C TYR A 16 1.61 -3.62 -13.88
N GLY A 17 2.49 -4.62 -13.93
CA GLY A 17 2.39 -5.77 -14.83
C GLY A 17 1.71 -6.96 -14.17
N LEU A 18 0.41 -7.14 -14.39
CA LEU A 18 -0.36 -8.17 -13.68
C LEU A 18 0.02 -9.61 -14.08
N ASN A 19 0.66 -9.80 -15.23
CA ASN A 19 1.11 -11.09 -15.72
C ASN A 19 2.63 -11.33 -15.56
N PHE A 20 3.31 -10.62 -14.65
CA PHE A 20 4.77 -10.64 -14.50
C PHE A 20 5.40 -12.03 -14.28
N LYS A 21 4.62 -13.03 -13.84
CA LYS A 21 5.07 -14.42 -13.63
C LYS A 21 4.94 -15.33 -14.86
N GLU A 22 4.31 -14.86 -15.94
CA GLU A 22 4.17 -15.68 -17.16
C GLU A 22 5.51 -15.82 -17.90
N GLU A 23 5.87 -17.06 -18.27
CA GLU A 23 7.13 -17.34 -19.00
C GLU A 23 7.24 -16.59 -20.33
N LYS A 24 6.10 -16.36 -21.00
CA LYS A 24 5.99 -15.59 -22.24
C LYS A 24 5.21 -14.31 -22.00
N ASN A 25 5.74 -13.45 -21.14
CA ASN A 25 5.15 -12.15 -20.86
C ASN A 25 5.29 -11.21 -22.08
N ASP A 26 4.18 -10.97 -22.76
CA ASP A 26 4.05 -10.04 -23.89
C ASP A 26 3.85 -8.57 -23.45
N ARG A 27 3.85 -8.33 -22.14
CA ARG A 27 3.60 -7.05 -21.47
C ARG A 27 2.23 -6.43 -21.77
N SER A 28 1.27 -7.23 -22.23
CA SER A 28 -0.08 -6.76 -22.58
C SER A 28 -0.91 -6.38 -21.35
N GLN A 29 -0.65 -6.99 -20.18
CA GLN A 29 -1.38 -6.75 -18.94
C GLN A 29 -0.73 -5.68 -18.05
N LYS A 30 -0.21 -4.61 -18.67
CA LYS A 30 0.31 -3.43 -17.97
C LYS A 30 -0.81 -2.43 -17.74
N ILE A 31 -0.99 -2.02 -16.48
CA ILE A 31 -2.01 -1.03 -16.11
C ILE A 31 -1.39 0.12 -15.32
N SER A 32 -2.00 1.30 -15.41
CA SER A 32 -1.58 2.47 -14.62
C SER A 32 -2.00 2.34 -13.15
N GLY A 33 -1.40 3.15 -12.26
CA GLY A 33 -1.83 3.24 -10.87
C GLY A 33 -3.31 3.60 -10.73
N ASP A 34 -3.82 4.56 -11.51
CA ASP A 34 -5.26 4.90 -11.51
C ASP A 34 -6.15 3.73 -11.96
N SER A 35 -5.69 2.92 -12.93
CA SER A 35 -6.43 1.73 -13.37
C SER A 35 -6.44 0.66 -12.29
N LEU A 36 -5.29 0.43 -11.63
CA LEU A 36 -5.16 -0.52 -10.55
C LEU A 36 -6.00 -0.11 -9.32
N LYS A 37 -6.03 1.19 -9.00
CA LYS A 37 -6.95 1.76 -8.00
C LYS A 37 -8.41 1.40 -8.28
N ASN A 38 -8.85 1.55 -9.53
CA ASN A 38 -10.23 1.22 -9.91
C ASN A 38 -10.53 -0.28 -9.77
N VAL A 39 -9.55 -1.15 -10.03
CA VAL A 39 -9.66 -2.59 -9.75
C VAL A 39 -9.90 -2.83 -8.25
N TYR A 40 -9.11 -2.21 -7.38
CA TYR A 40 -9.31 -2.35 -5.93
C TYR A 40 -10.68 -1.83 -5.48
N LYS A 41 -11.15 -0.71 -6.03
CA LYS A 41 -12.49 -0.19 -5.74
C LYS A 41 -13.58 -1.17 -6.14
N SER A 42 -13.50 -1.76 -7.34
CA SER A 42 -14.45 -2.81 -7.73
C SER A 42 -14.41 -3.98 -6.74
N PHE A 43 -13.24 -4.32 -6.20
CA PHE A 43 -13.18 -5.39 -5.21
C PHE A 43 -13.80 -5.02 -3.87
N VAL A 44 -13.68 -3.76 -3.43
CA VAL A 44 -14.32 -3.27 -2.20
C VAL A 44 -15.85 -3.20 -2.37
N GLU A 45 -16.33 -2.91 -3.58
CA GLU A 45 -17.76 -2.83 -3.89
C GLU A 45 -18.40 -4.21 -4.09
N ASP A 46 -17.74 -5.09 -4.85
CA ASP A 46 -18.27 -6.40 -5.23
C ASP A 46 -18.03 -7.48 -4.16
N TYR A 47 -16.97 -7.31 -3.35
CA TYR A 47 -16.58 -8.25 -2.31
C TYR A 47 -16.44 -7.52 -0.98
N LEU A 48 -16.70 -8.23 0.12
CA LEU A 48 -16.54 -7.69 1.48
C LEU A 48 -15.04 -7.64 1.87
N ILE A 49 -14.22 -6.96 1.07
CA ILE A 49 -12.82 -6.69 1.39
C ILE A 49 -12.76 -5.59 2.43
N VAL A 50 -12.30 -5.95 3.63
CA VAL A 50 -12.17 -5.02 4.76
C VAL A 50 -10.76 -4.45 4.93
N SER A 51 -9.76 -5.02 4.23
CA SER A 51 -8.37 -4.59 4.32
C SER A 51 -7.58 -4.92 3.05
N ILE A 52 -6.77 -3.98 2.58
CA ILE A 52 -5.84 -4.08 1.45
C ILE A 52 -4.47 -3.60 1.92
N GLU A 53 -3.46 -4.46 1.78
CA GLU A 53 -2.06 -4.23 2.12
C GLU A 53 -1.24 -4.10 0.84
N ASP A 54 -0.31 -3.15 0.88
CA ASP A 54 0.62 -2.77 -0.20
C ASP A 54 0.01 -2.72 -1.63
N PRO A 55 -1.09 -1.96 -1.85
CA PRO A 55 -1.79 -1.86 -3.13
C PRO A 55 -0.97 -1.25 -4.27
N PHE A 56 0.07 -0.46 -3.97
CA PHE A 56 0.91 0.22 -4.96
C PHE A 56 2.38 0.08 -4.59
N ASP A 57 3.26 0.42 -5.53
CA ASP A 57 4.71 0.47 -5.29
C ASP A 57 5.02 1.32 -4.06
N GLN A 58 6.03 0.90 -3.30
CA GLN A 58 6.47 1.54 -2.07
C GLN A 58 6.59 3.08 -2.20
N ASP A 59 7.05 3.61 -3.33
CA ASP A 59 7.28 5.05 -3.52
C ASP A 59 6.09 5.77 -4.18
N ASP A 60 4.97 5.10 -4.41
CA ASP A 60 3.78 5.63 -5.10
C ASP A 60 2.79 6.33 -4.15
N TRP A 61 3.26 7.33 -3.41
CA TRP A 61 2.48 8.08 -2.41
C TRP A 61 1.17 8.66 -2.98
N GLU A 62 1.16 9.07 -4.26
CA GLU A 62 0.01 9.67 -4.92
C GLU A 62 -1.17 8.70 -5.01
N HIS A 63 -0.94 7.48 -5.52
CA HIS A 63 -2.04 6.51 -5.69
C HIS A 63 -2.51 5.95 -4.35
N TYR A 64 -1.61 5.83 -3.37
CA TYR A 64 -1.99 5.52 -1.99
C TYR A 64 -2.96 6.55 -1.40
N ALA A 65 -2.65 7.85 -1.51
CA ALA A 65 -3.54 8.91 -1.03
C ALA A 65 -4.89 8.91 -1.76
N LYS A 66 -4.88 8.72 -3.09
CA LYS A 66 -6.11 8.63 -3.89
C LYS A 66 -6.99 7.47 -3.44
N LEU A 67 -6.43 6.26 -3.31
CA LEU A 67 -7.19 5.09 -2.88
C LEU A 67 -7.73 5.30 -1.46
N THR A 68 -6.87 5.70 -0.52
CA THR A 68 -7.24 5.94 0.88
C THR A 68 -8.38 6.95 0.98
N CYS A 69 -8.27 8.10 0.30
CA CYS A 69 -9.33 9.13 0.30
C CYS A 69 -10.65 8.61 -0.31
N GLU A 70 -10.60 7.81 -1.36
CA GLU A 70 -11.80 7.28 -2.02
C GLU A 70 -12.46 6.12 -1.25
N THR A 71 -11.72 5.44 -0.36
CA THR A 71 -12.20 4.24 0.36
C THR A 71 -12.10 4.32 1.89
N GLU A 72 -11.75 5.49 2.45
CA GLU A 72 -11.37 5.72 3.85
C GLU A 72 -12.31 5.06 4.87
N ARG A 73 -13.61 5.13 4.62
CA ARG A 73 -14.65 4.63 5.54
C ARG A 73 -15.09 3.18 5.28
N GLN A 74 -14.53 2.53 4.27
CA GLN A 74 -14.98 1.23 3.78
C GLN A 74 -13.93 0.14 4.01
N VAL A 75 -12.64 0.47 3.85
CA VAL A 75 -11.55 -0.50 3.85
C VAL A 75 -10.32 0.05 4.56
N GLN A 76 -9.59 -0.83 5.23
CA GLN A 76 -8.27 -0.52 5.75
C GLN A 76 -7.24 -0.56 4.61
N ILE A 77 -6.50 0.52 4.40
CA ILE A 77 -5.32 0.57 3.55
C ILE A 77 -4.10 0.44 4.46
N VAL A 78 -3.45 -0.70 4.37
CA VAL A 78 -2.28 -1.08 5.16
C VAL A 78 -1.02 -0.82 4.34
N ARG A 79 0.00 -0.24 4.97
CA ARG A 79 1.35 -0.16 4.40
C ARG A 79 2.34 -0.95 5.23
N ASP A 80 3.11 -1.82 4.58
CA ASP A 80 4.16 -2.64 5.17
C ASP A 80 5.56 -2.17 4.72
N ASP A 81 5.88 -2.36 3.44
CA ASP A 81 7.22 -2.19 2.88
C ASP A 81 7.81 -0.79 3.11
N LEU A 82 6.97 0.24 2.99
CA LEU A 82 7.45 1.59 3.11
C LEU A 82 7.58 2.05 4.55
N LEU A 83 6.76 1.55 5.47
CA LEU A 83 6.80 2.09 6.81
C LEU A 83 8.05 1.60 7.55
N VAL A 84 8.55 0.37 7.34
CA VAL A 84 9.71 -0.22 8.07
C VAL A 84 9.72 0.15 9.56
N THR A 85 8.53 0.42 10.10
CA THR A 85 8.30 1.00 11.41
C THR A 85 9.18 2.25 11.70
N SER A 86 9.57 3.04 10.70
CA SER A 86 10.32 4.30 10.87
C SER A 86 9.37 5.42 11.28
N PRO A 87 9.55 6.06 12.45
CA PRO A 87 8.66 7.14 12.91
C PRO A 87 8.53 8.29 11.89
N LYS A 88 9.61 8.63 11.18
CA LYS A 88 9.60 9.69 10.16
C LYS A 88 8.70 9.36 8.97
N ARG A 89 8.65 8.08 8.57
CA ARG A 89 7.83 7.63 7.44
C ARG A 89 6.36 7.50 7.85
N VAL A 90 6.10 7.05 9.08
CA VAL A 90 4.76 7.04 9.66
C VAL A 90 4.21 8.47 9.74
N ASP A 91 4.99 9.43 10.25
CA ASP A 91 4.60 10.84 10.29
C ASP A 91 4.29 11.41 8.89
N LYS A 92 5.09 11.06 7.88
CA LYS A 92 4.79 11.43 6.49
C LYS A 92 3.50 10.80 5.98
N ALA A 93 3.28 9.51 6.25
CA ALA A 93 2.10 8.78 5.79
C ALA A 93 0.80 9.34 6.39
N ILE A 94 0.85 9.74 7.66
CA ILE A 94 -0.24 10.46 8.35
C ILE A 94 -0.48 11.82 7.69
N LYS A 95 0.57 12.62 7.47
CA LYS A 95 0.45 13.97 6.88
C LYS A 95 -0.11 13.96 5.45
N GLU A 96 0.23 12.94 4.67
CA GLU A 96 -0.20 12.79 3.27
C GLU A 96 -1.46 11.93 3.11
N ASN A 97 -2.05 11.45 4.21
CA ASN A 97 -3.22 10.56 4.24
C ASN A 97 -3.09 9.36 3.28
N THR A 98 -1.94 8.68 3.31
CA THR A 98 -1.63 7.59 2.37
C THR A 98 -2.10 6.21 2.81
N CYS A 99 -2.51 6.06 4.06
CA CYS A 99 -3.01 4.81 4.64
C CYS A 99 -3.78 5.14 5.92
N ASN A 100 -4.58 4.19 6.40
CA ASN A 100 -5.31 4.26 7.68
C ASN A 100 -5.08 3.00 8.54
N ALA A 101 -4.01 2.27 8.23
CA ALA A 101 -3.55 1.12 9.01
C ALA A 101 -2.04 0.93 8.82
N LEU A 102 -1.38 0.49 9.88
CA LEU A 102 0.05 0.17 9.91
C LEU A 102 0.23 -1.33 10.16
N LEU A 103 1.07 -1.99 9.35
CA LEU A 103 1.55 -3.33 9.67
C LEU A 103 2.82 -3.22 10.53
N LEU A 104 2.74 -3.68 11.77
CA LEU A 104 3.87 -3.64 12.71
C LEU A 104 4.67 -4.95 12.68
N LYS A 105 5.87 -4.91 12.10
CA LYS A 105 6.83 -6.04 12.14
C LYS A 105 7.95 -5.74 13.13
N VAL A 106 7.93 -6.43 14.28
CA VAL A 106 8.85 -6.15 15.39
C VAL A 106 10.33 -6.31 15.06
N ASN A 107 10.66 -7.11 14.05
CA ASN A 107 12.02 -7.34 13.56
C ASN A 107 12.48 -6.29 12.53
N GLN A 108 11.59 -5.43 12.02
CA GLN A 108 11.96 -4.34 11.10
C GLN A 108 12.46 -3.09 11.81
N ILE A 109 12.24 -2.99 13.13
CA ILE A 109 12.74 -1.91 13.95
C ILE A 109 13.57 -2.48 15.09
N GLY A 110 14.79 -1.96 15.22
CA GLY A 110 15.89 -2.63 15.89
C GLY A 110 15.64 -2.97 17.37
N SER A 111 14.65 -2.34 18.02
CA SER A 111 14.32 -2.58 19.42
C SER A 111 12.81 -2.55 19.73
N VAL A 112 12.44 -3.20 20.83
CA VAL A 112 11.07 -3.16 21.39
C VAL A 112 10.67 -1.74 21.79
N THR A 113 11.62 -0.92 22.27
CA THR A 113 11.35 0.47 22.66
C THR A 113 10.85 1.29 21.47
N GLU A 114 11.54 1.19 20.33
CA GLU A 114 11.13 1.91 19.13
C GLU A 114 9.80 1.38 18.56
N ASN A 115 9.52 0.07 18.66
CA ASN A 115 8.22 -0.50 18.31
C ASN A 115 7.08 0.18 19.11
N ILE A 116 7.28 0.34 20.43
CA ILE A 116 6.30 0.97 21.32
C ILE A 116 6.09 2.45 20.95
N GLU A 117 7.15 3.15 20.55
CA GLU A 117 7.03 4.54 20.09
C GLU A 117 6.14 4.66 18.85
N VAL A 118 6.30 3.77 17.87
CA VAL A 118 5.46 3.78 16.67
C VAL A 118 4.00 3.46 16.96
N VAL A 119 3.73 2.48 17.85
CA VAL A 119 2.36 2.16 18.28
C VAL A 119 1.70 3.34 19.03
N ARG A 120 2.50 4.22 19.63
CA ARG A 120 2.01 5.42 20.36
C ARG A 120 1.88 6.66 19.49
N MET A 121 2.29 6.61 18.23
CA MET A 121 2.07 7.73 17.30
C MET A 121 0.57 7.96 17.12
N PRO A 122 0.13 9.19 16.79
CA PRO A 122 -1.27 9.48 16.56
C PRO A 122 -1.86 8.44 15.63
N ASP A 123 -3.03 7.93 15.99
CA ASP A 123 -3.66 6.87 15.24
C ASP A 123 -3.76 7.29 13.77
N VAL A 124 -3.29 6.41 12.89
CA VAL A 124 -3.68 6.43 11.48
C VAL A 124 -5.13 5.92 11.47
N VAL A 125 -6.11 6.76 11.86
CA VAL A 125 -7.54 6.40 11.84
C VAL A 125 -8.19 6.88 10.56
#